data_AF-Q7YWL6-F1
#
_entry.id   AF-Q7YWL6-F1
#
_cell.length_a   1.000
_cell.length_b   1.000
_cell.length_c   1.000
_cell.angle_alpha   90.00
_cell.angle_beta   90.00
_cell.angle_gamma   90.00
#
_symmetry.space_group_name_H-M   'P 1'
#
loop_
_entity.id
_entity.type
_entity.pdbx_description
1 polymer ?
#
loop_
_entity_poly.entity_id
_entity_poly.type
_entity_poly.pdbx_seq_one_letter_code
_entity_poly.pdbx_strand_id
1 'polypeptide(L)'
;VWNDFFKGWATDGKSLTQDQLIASFLKRRSHPKFLESLKELMTVEFHVVDINKDGSIQLDEFTIMFRFHGIDAAHAKASFEAIDSNSDGVISLDEFLTAVVDFFTGEDEKSSSRLFWGPLV
;
A
#
# COMPACT_ATOMS: atom_id res chain seq x y z
N VAL A 1 -0.25 -4.87 15.87
CA VAL A 1 -0.16 -4.29 14.50
C VAL A 1 0.47 -2.89 14.54
N TRP A 2 -0.26 -1.79 14.77
CA TRP A 2 0.33 -0.43 14.69
C TRP A 2 1.44 -0.14 15.72
N ASN A 3 1.27 -0.60 16.97
CA ASN A 3 2.28 -0.45 18.02
C ASN A 3 3.59 -1.21 17.70
N ASP A 4 3.49 -2.32 16.96
CA ASP A 4 4.64 -3.14 16.59
C ASP A 4 5.34 -2.55 15.37
N PHE A 5 4.56 -2.12 14.37
CA PHE A 5 5.06 -1.53 13.13
C PHE A 5 5.80 -0.20 13.37
N PHE A 6 5.22 0.71 14.15
CA PHE A 6 5.81 2.02 14.44
C PHE A 6 6.70 2.04 15.70
N LYS A 7 7.02 0.87 16.26
CA LYS A 7 7.84 0.78 17.47
C LYS A 7 9.21 1.43 17.25
N GLY A 8 9.53 2.45 18.03
CA GLY A 8 10.80 3.17 17.94
C GLY A 8 10.93 4.10 16.72
N TRP A 9 9.82 4.48 16.09
CA TRP A 9 9.80 5.52 15.05
C TRP A 9 9.68 6.92 15.68
N ALA A 10 8.93 7.04 16.77
CA ALA A 10 8.80 8.27 17.56
C ALA A 10 10.00 8.46 18.49
N THR A 11 10.54 9.68 18.56
CA THR A 11 11.63 10.02 19.49
C THR A 11 11.13 10.07 20.94
N ASP A 12 9.88 10.50 21.15
CA ASP A 12 9.23 10.60 22.47
C ASP A 12 8.45 9.34 22.86
N GLY A 13 8.31 8.37 21.93
CA GLY A 13 7.52 7.16 22.09
C GLY A 13 6.00 7.38 22.18
N LYS A 14 5.50 8.60 21.95
CA LYS A 14 4.09 8.99 22.12
C LYS A 14 3.47 9.54 20.84
N SER A 15 4.24 10.26 20.03
CA SER A 15 3.75 10.91 18.83
C SER A 15 4.76 10.81 17.70
N LEU A 16 4.27 10.66 16.47
CA LEU A 16 5.10 10.56 15.28
C LEU A 16 4.83 11.79 14.41
N THR A 17 5.81 12.67 14.30
CA THR A 17 5.79 13.80 13.36
C THR A 17 6.04 13.30 11.94
N GLN A 18 5.68 14.11 10.94
CA GLN A 18 5.96 13.81 9.54
C GLN A 18 7.47 13.61 9.27
N ASP A 19 8.32 14.48 9.81
CA ASP A 19 9.78 14.36 9.64
C ASP A 19 10.33 13.07 10.28
N GLN A 20 9.84 12.71 11.46
CA GLN A 20 10.21 11.46 12.12
C GLN A 20 9.73 10.24 11.34
N LEU A 21 8.53 10.30 10.75
CA LEU A 21 8.00 9.26 9.86
C LEU A 21 8.92 9.10 8.65
N ILE A 22 9.21 10.17 7.92
CA ILE A 22 10.05 10.14 6.71
C ILE A 22 11.46 9.64 7.02
N ALA A 23 12.12 10.21 8.04
CA ALA A 23 13.48 9.81 8.40
C ALA A 23 13.56 8.35 8.86
N SER A 24 12.58 7.92 9.66
CA SER A 24 12.44 6.52 10.08
C SER A 24 12.24 5.58 8.91
N PHE A 25 11.40 5.99 7.96
CA PHE A 25 11.06 5.22 6.78
C PHE A 25 12.27 5.05 5.87
N LEU A 26 12.94 6.15 5.51
CA LEU A 26 14.14 6.14 4.67
C LEU A 26 15.28 5.31 5.26
N LYS A 27 15.43 5.31 6.59
CA LYS A 27 16.42 4.49 7.29
C LYS A 27 16.11 2.99 7.23
N ARG A 28 14.83 2.61 7.17
CA ARG A 28 14.37 1.22 7.32
C ARG A 28 13.91 0.57 6.02
N ARG A 29 13.59 1.33 4.97
CA ARG A 29 13.02 0.81 3.71
C ARG A 29 13.82 -0.31 3.05
N SER A 30 15.15 -0.33 3.23
CA SER A 30 16.04 -1.36 2.67
C SER A 30 16.24 -2.57 3.61
N HIS A 31 15.67 -2.57 4.80
CA HIS A 31 15.86 -3.64 5.78
C HIS A 31 14.86 -4.79 5.55
N PRO A 32 15.27 -6.07 5.48
CA PRO A 32 14.37 -7.19 5.19
C PRO A 32 13.17 -7.29 6.13
N LYS A 33 13.40 -7.14 7.44
CA LYS A 33 12.31 -7.11 8.45
C LYS A 33 11.27 -6.01 8.22
N PHE A 34 11.66 -4.87 7.65
CA PHE A 34 10.69 -3.82 7.32
C PHE A 34 9.77 -4.27 6.19
N LEU A 35 10.32 -4.90 5.14
CA LEU A 35 9.53 -5.46 4.05
C LEU A 35 8.58 -6.55 4.53
N GLU A 36 9.02 -7.43 5.44
CA GLU A 36 8.17 -8.44 6.06
C GLU A 36 7.00 -7.80 6.82
N SER A 37 7.28 -6.84 7.71
CA SER A 37 6.24 -6.14 8.47
C SER A 37 5.30 -5.32 7.59
N LEU A 38 5.81 -4.74 6.49
CA LEU A 38 4.99 -4.03 5.51
C LEU A 38 4.05 -5.00 4.79
N LYS A 39 4.56 -6.15 4.34
CA LYS A 39 3.74 -7.20 3.72
C LYS A 39 2.66 -7.69 4.67
N GLU A 40 3.01 -7.98 5.93
CA GLU A 40 2.02 -8.42 6.93
C GLU A 40 0.91 -7.39 7.14
N LEU A 41 1.26 -6.10 7.25
CA LEU A 41 0.28 -5.02 7.39
C LEU A 41 -0.64 -4.93 6.17
N MET A 42 -0.08 -5.04 4.97
CA MET A 42 -0.82 -4.89 3.72
C MET A 42 -1.65 -6.13 3.37
N THR A 43 -1.24 -7.32 3.81
CA THR A 43 -2.07 -8.51 3.75
C THR A 43 -3.33 -8.37 4.61
N VAL A 44 -3.25 -7.69 5.76
CA VAL A 44 -4.45 -7.39 6.56
C VAL A 44 -5.37 -6.44 5.79
N GLU A 45 -4.82 -5.40 5.18
CA GLU A 45 -5.58 -4.45 4.36
C GLU A 45 -6.25 -5.14 3.16
N PHE A 46 -5.53 -6.02 2.46
CA PHE A 46 -6.07 -6.81 1.36
C PHE A 46 -7.36 -7.55 1.77
N HIS A 47 -7.34 -8.25 2.91
CA HIS A 47 -8.52 -8.98 3.40
C HIS A 47 -9.66 -8.07 3.88
N VAL A 48 -9.39 -6.79 4.17
CA VAL A 48 -10.44 -5.80 4.49
C VAL A 48 -11.10 -5.31 3.21
N VAL A 49 -10.33 -5.17 2.13
CA VAL A 49 -10.81 -4.72 0.81
C VAL A 49 -11.52 -5.83 0.04
N ASP A 50 -11.06 -7.09 0.16
CA ASP A 50 -11.73 -8.29 -0.34
C ASP A 50 -13.01 -8.56 0.46
N ILE A 51 -14.08 -7.84 0.09
CA ILE A 51 -15.38 -7.85 0.79
C ILE A 51 -16.09 -9.18 0.54
N ASN A 52 -16.02 -9.68 -0.69
CA ASN A 52 -16.69 -10.90 -1.09
C ASN A 52 -15.93 -12.18 -0.63
N LYS A 53 -14.66 -12.05 -0.24
CA LYS A 53 -13.77 -13.10 0.26
C LYS A 53 -13.45 -14.18 -0.77
N ASP A 54 -13.35 -13.80 -2.03
CA ASP A 54 -12.97 -14.70 -3.10
C ASP A 54 -11.45 -14.83 -3.28
N GLY A 55 -10.68 -14.08 -2.48
CA GLY A 55 -9.21 -14.10 -2.49
C GLY A 55 -8.60 -13.21 -3.57
N SER A 56 -9.41 -12.36 -4.19
CA SER A 56 -8.98 -11.36 -5.17
C SER A 56 -9.73 -10.05 -4.90
N ILE A 57 -9.17 -8.93 -5.38
CA ILE A 57 -9.85 -7.63 -5.31
C ILE A 57 -10.41 -7.30 -6.69
N GLN A 58 -11.72 -7.10 -6.80
CA GLN A 58 -12.35 -6.60 -8.02
C GLN A 58 -12.34 -5.07 -8.08
N LEU A 59 -12.56 -4.51 -9.28
CA LEU A 59 -12.52 -3.06 -9.49
C LEU A 59 -13.51 -2.28 -8.62
N ASP A 60 -14.69 -2.83 -8.36
CA ASP A 60 -15.70 -2.21 -7.49
C ASP A 60 -15.26 -2.21 -6.02
N GLU A 61 -14.69 -3.30 -5.52
CA GLU A 61 -14.07 -3.39 -4.19
C GLU A 61 -12.90 -2.40 -4.04
N PHE A 62 -12.03 -2.33 -5.05
CA PHE A 62 -10.93 -1.36 -5.11
C PHE A 62 -11.43 0.10 -5.14
N THR A 63 -12.54 0.35 -5.85
CA THR A 63 -13.18 1.67 -5.88
C THR A 63 -13.75 2.06 -4.51
N ILE A 64 -14.29 1.09 -3.76
CA ILE A 64 -14.75 1.31 -2.38
C ILE A 64 -13.57 1.65 -1.47
N MET A 65 -12.45 0.92 -1.61
CA MET A 65 -11.20 1.22 -0.89
C MET A 65 -10.73 2.65 -1.12
N PHE A 66 -10.76 3.15 -2.36
CA PHE A 66 -10.38 4.55 -2.67
C PHE A 66 -11.26 5.55 -1.91
N ARG A 67 -12.58 5.33 -1.93
CA ARG A 67 -13.54 6.19 -1.21
C ARG A 67 -13.31 6.15 0.30
N PHE A 68 -13.02 4.97 0.86
CA PHE A 68 -12.73 4.81 2.28
C PHE A 68 -11.48 5.58 2.70
N HIS A 69 -10.45 5.59 1.86
CA HIS A 69 -9.21 6.37 2.07
C HIS A 69 -9.34 7.86 1.75
N GLY A 70 -10.51 8.32 1.29
CA GLY A 70 -10.74 9.72 0.91
C GLY A 70 -10.05 10.12 -0.41
N ILE A 71 -9.68 9.14 -1.24
CA ILE A 71 -9.09 9.33 -2.57
C ILE A 71 -10.23 9.39 -3.59
N ASP A 72 -10.09 10.24 -4.61
CA ASP A 72 -11.09 10.34 -5.67
C ASP A 72 -11.21 9.00 -6.43
N ALA A 73 -12.42 8.43 -6.41
CA ALA A 73 -12.76 7.20 -7.11
C ALA A 73 -12.53 7.29 -8.63
N ALA A 74 -12.47 8.49 -9.21
CA ALA A 74 -12.10 8.69 -10.62
C ALA A 74 -10.71 8.13 -10.96
N HIS A 75 -9.83 8.00 -9.97
CA HIS A 75 -8.48 7.45 -10.13
C HIS A 75 -8.40 5.94 -9.94
N ALA A 76 -9.41 5.32 -9.30
CA ALA A 76 -9.40 3.91 -8.94
C ALA A 76 -9.16 2.99 -10.14
N LYS A 77 -9.81 3.28 -11.29
CA LYS A 77 -9.65 2.46 -12.50
C LYS A 77 -8.22 2.48 -13.05
N ALA A 78 -7.61 3.65 -13.16
CA ALA A 78 -6.24 3.76 -13.68
C ALA A 78 -5.22 3.11 -12.73
N SER A 79 -5.44 3.26 -11.42
CA SER A 79 -4.65 2.59 -10.38
C SER A 79 -4.82 1.06 -10.42
N PHE A 80 -6.04 0.58 -10.63
CA PHE A 80 -6.34 -0.83 -10.76
C PHE A 80 -5.62 -1.45 -11.96
N GLU A 81 -5.77 -0.86 -13.14
CA GLU A 81 -5.11 -1.30 -14.38
C GLU A 81 -3.57 -1.23 -14.28
N ALA A 82 -3.03 -0.36 -13.42
CA ALA A 82 -1.61 -0.24 -13.16
C ALA A 82 -1.05 -1.35 -12.24
N ILE A 83 -1.91 -1.97 -11.42
CA ILE A 83 -1.56 -3.04 -10.46
C ILE A 83 -1.85 -4.42 -11.05
N ASP A 84 -2.96 -4.56 -11.79
CA ASP A 84 -3.36 -5.77 -12.51
C ASP A 84 -2.39 -6.06 -13.67
N SER A 85 -1.26 -6.67 -13.30
CA SER A 85 -0.10 -6.85 -14.16
C SER A 85 -0.33 -7.91 -15.24
N ASN A 86 -1.21 -8.86 -14.96
CA ASN A 86 -1.56 -9.95 -15.86
C ASN A 86 -2.81 -9.64 -16.71
N SER A 87 -3.53 -8.57 -16.37
CA SER A 87 -4.76 -8.10 -17.04
C SER A 87 -5.90 -9.13 -17.04
N ASP A 88 -6.03 -9.90 -15.96
CA ASP A 88 -7.11 -10.87 -15.76
C ASP A 88 -8.39 -10.23 -15.19
N GLY A 89 -8.33 -8.93 -14.85
CA GLY A 89 -9.45 -8.16 -14.36
C GLY A 89 -9.68 -8.26 -12.85
N VAL A 90 -8.76 -8.87 -12.11
CA VAL A 90 -8.72 -8.90 -10.64
C VAL A 90 -7.32 -8.56 -10.13
N ILE A 91 -7.21 -8.09 -8.89
CA ILE A 91 -5.90 -7.93 -8.24
C ILE A 91 -5.70 -9.09 -7.28
N SER A 92 -4.70 -9.93 -7.57
CA SER A 92 -4.27 -10.98 -6.65
C SER A 92 -3.50 -10.42 -5.45
N LEU A 93 -3.42 -11.20 -4.36
CA LEU A 93 -2.61 -10.81 -3.19
C LEU A 93 -1.14 -10.54 -3.57
N ASP A 94 -0.58 -11.34 -4.47
CA ASP A 94 0.81 -11.20 -4.91
C ASP A 94 1.02 -9.90 -5.69
N GLU A 95 0.10 -9.53 -6.58
CA GLU A 95 0.13 -8.25 -7.30
C GLU A 95 -0.03 -7.06 -6.36
N PHE A 96 -0.97 -7.15 -5.42
CA PHE A 96 -1.19 -6.13 -4.41
C PHE A 96 0.08 -5.90 -3.58
N LEU A 97 0.66 -6.96 -3.02
CA LEU A 97 1.88 -6.86 -2.19
C LEU A 97 3.09 -6.39 -3.00
N THR A 98 3.20 -6.80 -4.26
CA THR A 98 4.27 -6.35 -5.15
C THR A 98 4.16 -4.86 -5.42
N ALA A 99 2.97 -4.38 -5.77
CA ALA A 99 2.72 -2.96 -6.02
C ALA A 99 2.93 -2.10 -4.77
N VAL A 100 2.53 -2.57 -3.58
CA VAL A 100 2.79 -1.84 -2.33
C VAL A 100 4.28 -1.78 -2.00
N VAL A 101 5.00 -2.89 -2.10
CA VAL A 101 6.45 -2.91 -1.82
C VAL A 101 7.17 -1.99 -2.78
N ASP A 102 6.82 -2.01 -4.05
CA ASP A 102 7.41 -1.14 -5.05
C ASP A 102 7.06 0.34 -4.82
N PHE A 103 5.82 0.67 -4.43
CA PHE A 103 5.43 2.03 -4.08
C PHE A 103 6.27 2.61 -2.93
N PHE A 104 6.52 1.78 -1.91
CA PHE A 104 7.21 2.21 -0.70
C PHE A 104 8.73 2.15 -0.80
N THR A 105 9.29 1.33 -1.70
CA THR A 105 10.75 1.12 -1.74
C THR A 105 11.39 1.45 -3.08
N GLY A 106 10.60 1.47 -4.16
CA GLY A 106 11.02 1.80 -5.50
C GLY A 106 11.48 3.25 -5.62
N GLU A 107 12.52 3.43 -6.44
CA GLU A 107 13.05 4.76 -6.80
C GLU A 107 12.71 5.11 -8.26
N ASP A 108 12.09 4.19 -9.00
CA ASP A 108 11.74 4.40 -10.41
C ASP A 108 10.54 5.33 -10.53
N GLU A 109 10.78 6.53 -11.05
CA GLU A 109 9.74 7.53 -11.33
C GLU A 109 8.71 7.05 -12.36
N LYS A 110 9.03 6.03 -13.15
CA LYS A 110 8.14 5.48 -14.19
C LYS A 110 7.35 4.27 -13.72
N SER A 111 7.55 3.80 -12.49
CA SER A 111 6.82 2.63 -12.02
C SER A 111 5.32 2.91 -11.90
N SER A 112 4.52 1.93 -12.34
CA SER A 112 3.06 1.95 -12.21
C SER A 112 2.59 1.94 -10.77
N SER A 113 3.44 1.46 -9.84
CA SER A 113 3.17 1.47 -8.39
C SER A 113 2.94 2.88 -7.84
N ARG A 114 3.44 3.94 -8.49
CA ARG A 114 3.16 5.34 -8.12
C ARG A 114 1.68 5.69 -8.16
N LEU A 115 0.88 4.93 -8.90
CA LEU A 115 -0.57 5.08 -8.97
C LEU A 115 -1.30 4.27 -7.91
N PHE A 116 -0.61 3.52 -7.04
CA PHE A 116 -1.26 2.62 -6.08
C PHE A 116 -2.33 3.32 -5.23
N TRP A 117 -2.05 4.55 -4.79
CA TRP A 117 -2.98 5.41 -4.05
C TRP A 117 -3.53 6.58 -4.89
N GLY A 118 -3.65 6.38 -6.19
CA GLY A 118 -3.97 7.43 -7.15
C GLY A 118 -2.74 8.27 -7.54
N PRO A 119 -2.92 9.31 -8.38
CA PRO A 119 -1.84 10.19 -8.80
C PRO A 119 -1.26 10.96 -7.59
N LEU A 120 0.06 10.91 -7.44
CA LEU A 120 0.79 11.65 -6.41
C LEU A 120 0.70 13.16 -6.70
N VAL A 121 0.39 13.95 -5.66
CA VAL A 121 0.34 15.42 -5.69
C VAL A 121 1.68 16.08 -5.43
#